data_AF-A0A6B1AGB2-F1
#
_entry.id   AF-A0A6B1AGB2-F1
#
_cell.length_a   1.000
_cell.length_b   1.000
_cell.length_c   1.000
_cell.angle_alpha   90.00
_cell.angle_beta   90.00
_cell.angle_gamma   90.00
#
_symmetry.space_group_name_H-M   'P 1'
#
loop_
_entity.id
_entity.type
_entity.pdbx_description
1 polymer ?
#
loop_
_entity_poly.entity_id
_entity_poly.type
_entity_poly.pdbx_seq_one_letter_code
_entity_poly.pdbx_strand_id
1 'polypeptide(L)' 'MLQIRNIPDDLHRRLKSRAALAGTSMSDYVLRGIRQSLERPTREELFARIARLPPIDVDPPPERGPAGGT' A
#
# COMPACT_ATOMS: atom_id res chain seq x y z
N MET A 1 -6.64 -11.64 20.02
CA MET A 1 -5.95 -12.74 19.29
C MET A 1 -6.64 -12.88 17.93
N LEU A 2 -5.98 -12.54 16.83
CA LEU A 2 -6.54 -12.67 15.47
C LEU A 2 -6.04 -13.99 14.88
N GLN A 3 -6.93 -14.98 14.70
CA GLN A 3 -6.58 -16.25 14.06
C GLN A 3 -7.10 -16.26 12.61
N ILE A 4 -6.18 -16.36 11.65
CA ILE A 4 -6.51 -16.49 10.22
C ILE A 4 -6.82 -17.96 9.93
N ARG A 5 -8.04 -18.24 9.43
CA ARG A 5 -8.53 -19.58 9.06
C ARG A 5 -8.56 -19.71 7.54
N ASN A 6 -8.50 -20.95 7.04
CA ASN A 6 -8.51 -21.27 5.60
C ASN A 6 -7.31 -20.70 4.81
N ILE A 7 -6.10 -20.86 5.34
CA ILE A 7 -4.88 -20.52 4.59
C ILE A 7 -4.58 -21.70 3.65
N PRO A 8 -4.50 -21.51 2.33
CA PRO A 8 -4.08 -22.55 1.41
C PRO A 8 -2.69 -23.09 1.80
N ASP A 9 -2.47 -24.40 1.71
CA ASP A 9 -1.23 -25.04 2.18
C ASP A 9 0.04 -24.44 1.52
N ASP A 10 -0.04 -24.15 0.22
CA ASP A 10 1.03 -23.46 -0.53
C ASP A 10 1.35 -22.08 0.08
N LEU A 11 0.33 -21.30 0.44
CA LEU A 11 0.52 -20.00 1.07
C LEU A 11 1.15 -20.13 2.45
N HIS A 12 0.73 -21.12 3.23
CA HIS A 12 1.33 -21.41 4.54
C HIS A 12 2.81 -21.81 4.41
N ARG A 13 3.15 -22.69 3.46
CA ARG A 13 4.54 -23.08 3.18
C ARG A 13 5.42 -21.90 2.77
N ARG A 14 4.91 -21.03 1.90
CA ARG A 14 5.62 -19.80 1.48
C ARG A 14 5.81 -18.84 2.65
N LEU A 15 4.79 -18.63 3.48
CA LEU A 15 4.86 -17.79 4.66
C LEU A 15 5.91 -18.30 5.65
N LYS A 16 5.88 -19.59 5.98
CA LYS A 16 6.86 -20.21 6.88
C LYS A 16 8.28 -20.05 6.35
N SER A 17 8.48 -20.29 5.05
CA SER A 17 9.80 -20.18 4.41
C SER A 17 10.32 -18.74 4.46
N ARG A 18 9.48 -17.75 4.09
CA ARG A 18 9.87 -16.34 4.13
C ARG A 18 10.11 -15.82 5.54
N ALA A 19 9.30 -16.26 6.51
CA ALA A 19 9.50 -15.91 7.92
C ALA A 19 10.84 -16.45 8.45
N ALA A 20 11.18 -17.71 8.12
CA ALA A 20 12.45 -18.30 8.46
C ALA A 20 13.65 -17.56 7.83
N LEU A 21 13.54 -17.19 6.54
CA LEU A 21 14.57 -16.40 5.84
C LEU A 21 14.74 -15.00 6.45
N ALA A 22 13.66 -14.39 6.93
CA ALA A 22 13.67 -13.11 7.61
C ALA A 22 14.07 -13.20 9.10
N GLY A 23 14.37 -14.41 9.61
CA GLY A 23 14.77 -14.63 11.00
C GLY A 23 13.67 -14.29 12.02
N THR A 24 12.40 -14.37 11.63
CA THR A 24 11.26 -13.94 12.45
C THR A 24 10.19 -15.02 12.56
N SER A 25 9.29 -14.88 13.55
CA SER A 25 8.14 -15.77 13.66
C SER A 25 7.19 -15.56 12.48
N MET A 26 6.44 -16.60 12.12
CA MET A 26 5.44 -16.48 11.04
C MET A 26 4.37 -15.43 11.36
N SER A 27 3.98 -15.32 12.64
CA SER A 27 3.03 -14.31 13.11
C SER A 27 3.58 -12.89 12.95
N ASP A 28 4.84 -12.66 13.35
CA ASP A 28 5.51 -11.37 13.19
C ASP A 28 5.70 -10.99 11.73
N TYR A 29 6.07 -11.97 10.89
CA TYR A 29 6.19 -11.77 9.44
C TYR A 29 4.87 -11.29 8.82
N VAL A 30 3.76 -11.93 9.17
CA VAL A 30 2.42 -11.55 8.70
C VAL A 30 2.03 -10.17 9.23
N LEU A 31 2.23 -9.92 10.53
CA LEU A 31 1.92 -8.63 11.14
C LEU A 31 2.68 -7.49 10.48
N ARG A 32 3.96 -7.70 10.16
CA ARG A 32 4.77 -6.71 9.45
C ARG A 32 4.21 -6.41 8.05
N GLY A 33 3.78 -7.44 7.32
CA GLY A 33 3.12 -7.27 6.02
C GLY A 33 1.80 -6.50 6.10
N ILE A 34 0.99 -6.78 7.13
CA ILE A 34 -0.25 -6.04 7.40
C ILE A 34 0.05 -4.58 7.73
N ARG A 35 1.00 -4.31 8.63
CA ARG A 35 1.41 -2.93 8.96
C ARG A 35 1.83 -2.16 7.72
N GLN A 36 2.71 -2.73 6.90
CA GLN A 36 3.15 -2.09 5.66
C GLN A 36 1.99 -1.81 4.70
N SER A 37 0.99 -2.69 4.66
CA SER A 37 -0.21 -2.48 3.85
C SER A 37 -1.10 -1.35 4.39
N LEU A 38 -1.10 -1.13 5.71
CA LEU A 38 -1.87 -0.08 6.38
C LEU A 38 -1.11 1.26 6.48
N GLU A 39 0.21 1.27 6.27
CA GLU A 39 1.02 2.50 6.27
C GLU A 39 0.67 3.45 5.12
N ARG A 40 0.10 2.93 4.02
CA ARG A 40 -0.39 3.76 2.91
C ARG A 40 -1.91 3.92 3.04
N PRO A 41 -2.43 5.17 3.11
CA PRO A 41 -3.87 5.38 3.07
C PRO A 41 -4.43 4.79 1.78
N THR A 42 -5.63 4.23 1.87
CA THR A 42 -6.33 3.77 0.66
C THR A 42 -6.62 4.96 -0.25
N ARG A 43 -6.89 4.70 -1.54
CA ARG A 43 -7.28 5.78 -2.46
C ARG A 43 -8.51 6.54 -1.95
N GLU A 44 -9.48 5.82 -1.40
CA GLU A 44 -10.69 6.40 -0.81
C GLU A 44 -10.36 7.31 0.38
N GLU A 45 -9.48 6.87 1.29
CA GLU A 45 -9.04 7.71 2.41
C GLU A 45 -8.24 8.92 1.94
N LEU A 46 -7.42 8.77 0.90
CA LEU A 46 -6.68 9.87 0.29
C LEU A 46 -7.64 10.89 -0.34
N PHE A 47 -8.64 10.44 -1.12
CA PHE A 47 -9.64 11.33 -1.72
C PHE A 47 -10.51 12.01 -0.65
N ALA A 48 -10.91 11.29 0.39
CA ALA A 48 -11.62 11.88 1.52
C ALA A 48 -10.77 12.94 2.25
N ARG A 49 -9.45 12.72 2.36
CA ARG A 49 -8.52 13.72 2.91
C ARG A 49 -8.39 14.93 2.00
N ILE A 50 -8.27 14.74 0.69
CA ILE A 50 -8.19 15.83 -0.30
C ILE A 50 -9.47 16.66 -0.27
N ALA A 51 -10.65 16.02 -0.23
CA ALA A 51 -11.94 16.71 -0.19
C ALA A 51 -12.14 17.59 1.06
N ARG A 52 -11.38 17.34 2.13
CA ARG A 52 -11.38 18.15 3.36
C ARG A 52 -10.41 19.34 3.32
N LEU A 53 -9.51 19.39 2.35
CA LEU A 53 -8.58 20.51 2.21
C LEU A 53 -9.29 21.71 1.59
N PRO A 54 -8.98 22.95 2.02
CA PRO A 54 -9.45 24.13 1.31
C PRO A 54 -8.93 24.11 -0.12
N PRO A 55 -9.75 24.52 -1.11
CA PRO A 55 -9.28 24.64 -2.48
C PRO A 55 -8.10 25.60 -2.55
N ILE A 56 -7.03 25.17 -3.21
CA ILE A 56 -5.89 26.02 -3.52
C ILE A 56 -6.03 26.50 -4.96
N ASP A 57 -5.81 27.79 -5.16
CA ASP A 57 -5.67 28.35 -6.50
C ASP A 57 -4.33 27.88 -7.04
N VAL A 58 -4.37 27.03 -8.07
CA VAL A 58 -3.18 26.56 -8.75
C VAL A 58 -2.97 27.44 -9.96
N ASP A 59 -1.75 27.99 -10.09
CA ASP A 59 -1.35 28.66 -11.31
C ASP A 59 -1.57 27.69 -12.48
N PRO A 60 -2.17 28.15 -13.60
CA PRO A 60 -2.44 27.27 -14.72
C PRO A 60 -1.15 26.51 -15.08
N PRO A 61 -1.27 25.20 -15.36
CA PRO A 61 -0.11 24.38 -15.70
C PRO A 61 0.67 25.10 -16.81
N PRO A 62 2.02 25.15 -16.74
CA PRO A 62 2.81 25.80 -17.76
C PRO A 62 2.35 25.23 -19.10
N GLU A 63 1.94 26.12 -19.98
CA GLU A 63 1.50 25.83 -21.32
C GLU A 63 2.35 24.70 -21.89
N ARG A 64 1.70 23.55 -22.18
CA ARG A 64 2.34 22.48 -22.93
C ARG A 64 2.70 23.09 -24.28
N GLY A 65 3.92 23.61 -24.37
CA GLY A 65 4.49 24.13 -25.60
C GLY A 65 4.28 23.11 -26.70
N PRO A 66 4.05 23.56 -27.95
CA PRO A 66 3.66 22.67 -29.03
C PRO A 66 4.64 21.51 -29.09
N ALA A 67 4.11 20.29 -28.94
CA ALA A 67 4.84 19.08 -29.26
C ALA A 67 5.40 19.30 -30.66
N GLY A 68 6.72 19.43 -30.76
CA GLY A 68 7.43 19.76 -32.00
C GLY A 68 6.87 18.91 -33.13
N GLY A 69 6.25 19.59 -34.09
CA GLY A 69 5.73 18.97 -35.28
C GLY A 69 6.86 18.52 -36.20
N THR A 70 6.55 17.48 -36.97
CA THR A 70 7.14 17.08 -38.27
C THR A 70 8.62 16.72 -38.31
#